data_AF-A0A4D4JGD2-F1
#
_entry.id   AF-A0A4D4JGD2-F1
#
_cell.length_a   1.000
_cell.length_b   1.000
_cell.length_c   1.000
_cell.angle_alpha   90.00
_cell.angle_beta   90.00
_cell.angle_gamma   90.00
#
_symmetry.space_group_name_H-M   'P 1'
#
loop_
_entity.id
_entity.type
_entity.pdbx_description
1 polymer ?
#
loop_
_entity_poly.entity_id
_entity_poly.type
_entity_poly.pdbx_seq_one_letter_code
_entity_poly.pdbx_strand_id
1 'polypeptide(L)'
;MNCHVDHVRPITELYTICMAAGWSATLAIAAMVGGLFPIIGACGDSAQRDSVPPPATAPSVSAAGQPGAQPQGSLRGQVVRPPGRDPRSGIVAANVPVSGDPIVVRDGAGDTVASAVTGQDGSFQVRLAPGGYLVVESICKVSRQVSIRRGAISSVTLTIPNVC
;
A
#
# COMPACT_ATOMS: atom_id res chain seq x y z
N MET A 1 4.02 -0.95 -48.62
CA MET A 1 2.62 -0.52 -48.42
C MET A 1 1.96 -1.42 -47.38
N ASN A 2 1.22 -0.81 -46.46
CA ASN A 2 0.28 -1.35 -45.47
C ASN A 2 0.75 -2.45 -44.52
N CYS A 3 1.17 -2.04 -43.32
CA CYS A 3 0.89 -2.83 -42.11
C CYS A 3 -0.46 -2.36 -41.56
N HIS A 4 -1.45 -3.23 -41.75
CA HIS A 4 -2.75 -3.25 -41.12
C HIS A 4 -2.59 -3.13 -39.60
N VAL A 5 -3.21 -2.11 -39.01
CA VAL A 5 -3.50 -2.06 -37.58
C VAL A 5 -4.71 -2.96 -37.37
N ASP A 6 -4.52 -4.09 -36.67
CA ASP A 6 -5.65 -4.79 -36.05
C ASP A 6 -5.21 -5.60 -34.83
N HIS A 7 -6.09 -5.59 -33.83
CA HIS A 7 -6.05 -6.23 -32.51
C HIS A 7 -5.19 -5.58 -31.41
N VAL A 8 -5.77 -4.50 -30.86
CA VAL A 8 -5.66 -4.15 -29.44
C VAL A 8 -6.05 -5.37 -28.61
N ARG A 9 -5.08 -6.05 -27.99
CA ARG A 9 -5.38 -7.06 -26.97
C ARG A 9 -5.73 -6.37 -25.65
N PRO A 10 -6.76 -6.83 -24.92
CA PRO A 10 -7.11 -6.27 -23.63
C PRO A 10 -5.99 -6.52 -22.61
N ILE A 11 -5.71 -5.46 -21.83
CA ILE A 11 -4.70 -5.27 -20.79
C ILE A 11 -4.62 -6.36 -19.69
N THR A 12 -5.54 -7.32 -19.68
CA THR A 12 -5.58 -8.41 -18.68
C THR A 12 -4.59 -9.54 -18.96
N GLU A 13 -4.16 -9.79 -20.20
CA GLU A 13 -3.19 -10.87 -20.50
C GLU A 13 -1.73 -10.51 -20.16
N LEU A 14 -1.37 -9.22 -20.16
CA LEU A 14 0.00 -8.77 -19.86
C LEU A 14 0.37 -8.93 -18.37
N TYR A 15 -0.61 -8.95 -17.47
CA TYR A 15 -0.37 -9.05 -16.03
C TYR A 15 0.02 -10.47 -15.59
N THR A 16 -0.47 -11.50 -16.29
CA THR A 16 -0.20 -12.91 -15.97
C THR A 16 1.23 -13.33 -16.32
N ILE A 17 1.83 -12.75 -17.38
CA ILE A 17 3.21 -13.11 -17.77
C ILE A 17 4.25 -12.49 -16.81
N CYS A 18 3.99 -11.31 -16.25
CA CYS A 18 4.90 -10.68 -15.27
C CYS A 18 4.96 -11.42 -13.92
N MET A 19 3.91 -12.13 -13.51
CA MET A 19 3.86 -12.81 -12.21
C MET A 19 4.64 -14.14 -12.17
N ALA A 20 4.87 -14.79 -13.30
CA ALA A 20 5.58 -16.08 -13.35
C ALA A 20 7.12 -15.98 -13.24
N ALA A 21 7.68 -14.77 -13.39
CA ALA A 21 9.13 -14.54 -13.36
C ALA A 21 9.64 -13.88 -12.05
N GLY A 22 8.78 -13.70 -11.04
CA GLY A 22 9.21 -13.28 -9.69
C GLY A 22 9.77 -11.86 -9.59
N TRP A 23 9.38 -10.94 -10.48
CA TRP A 23 9.84 -9.54 -10.48
C TRP A 23 8.71 -8.61 -9.98
N SER A 24 9.01 -7.81 -8.95
CA SER A 24 8.07 -6.82 -8.40
C SER A 24 7.87 -5.63 -9.35
N ALA A 25 6.62 -5.16 -9.43
CA ALA A 25 6.07 -4.14 -10.33
C ALA A 25 6.60 -2.69 -10.18
N THR A 26 7.81 -2.50 -9.65
CA THR A 26 8.33 -1.16 -9.31
C THR A 26 9.01 -0.46 -10.49
N LEU A 27 9.23 -1.13 -11.62
CA LEU A 27 10.04 -0.60 -12.73
C LEU A 27 9.28 -0.36 -14.04
N ALA A 28 7.96 -0.13 -13.99
CA ALA A 28 7.15 0.11 -15.21
C ALA A 28 6.85 1.59 -15.51
N ILE A 29 7.12 2.53 -14.60
CA ILE A 29 6.65 3.92 -14.74
C ILE A 29 7.75 4.88 -15.29
N ALA A 30 9.02 4.45 -15.37
CA ALA A 30 10.13 5.35 -15.70
C ALA A 30 10.57 5.39 -17.18
N ALA A 31 9.83 4.77 -18.11
CA ALA A 31 10.30 4.60 -19.50
C ALA A 31 9.38 5.21 -20.58
N MET A 32 8.69 6.31 -20.30
CA MET A 32 7.81 6.99 -21.27
C MET A 32 8.12 8.47 -21.52
N VAL A 33 9.38 8.90 -21.46
CA VAL A 33 9.80 10.19 -22.04
C VAL A 33 11.18 10.07 -22.69
N GLY A 34 11.21 10.01 -24.02
CA GLY A 34 12.41 10.10 -24.88
C GLY A 34 13.17 8.78 -24.99
N GLY A 35 13.28 8.12 -26.14
CA GLY A 35 13.55 8.66 -27.46
C GLY A 35 15.02 8.38 -27.82
N LEU A 36 15.23 7.67 -28.93
CA LEU A 36 16.50 7.34 -29.61
C LEU A 36 17.31 6.12 -29.15
N PHE A 37 17.22 5.06 -29.98
CA PHE A 37 18.24 4.04 -30.22
C PHE A 37 19.56 4.69 -30.73
N PRO A 38 20.72 4.02 -30.61
CA PRO A 38 21.13 3.12 -31.69
C PRO A 38 21.68 1.76 -31.25
N ILE A 39 21.53 0.86 -32.20
CA ILE A 39 21.92 -0.53 -32.28
C ILE A 39 23.43 -0.59 -32.53
N ILE A 40 24.20 -1.35 -31.74
CA ILE A 40 25.53 -1.82 -32.14
C ILE A 40 25.56 -3.32 -31.89
N GLY A 41 25.61 -4.08 -32.98
CA GLY A 41 25.98 -5.48 -32.95
C GLY A 41 27.50 -5.63 -32.83
N ALA A 42 27.92 -6.62 -32.05
CA ALA A 42 29.23 -7.23 -32.16
C ALA A 42 29.12 -8.70 -31.75
N CYS A 43 29.29 -9.58 -32.72
CA CYS A 43 29.76 -10.94 -32.51
C CYS A 43 31.24 -10.90 -32.09
N GLY A 44 31.67 -11.77 -31.16
CA GLY A 44 33.11 -12.02 -30.98
C GLY A 44 33.58 -12.40 -29.58
N ASP A 45 33.78 -13.70 -29.41
CA ASP A 45 35.00 -14.33 -28.89
C ASP A 45 35.28 -14.44 -27.38
N SER A 46 35.43 -15.70 -27.00
CA SER A 46 35.85 -16.23 -25.71
C SER A 46 37.37 -16.11 -25.55
N ALA A 47 37.85 -15.17 -24.74
CA ALA A 47 39.23 -15.20 -24.25
C ALA A 47 39.28 -14.95 -22.74
N GLN A 48 39.26 -16.07 -22.02
CA GLN A 48 39.55 -16.21 -20.62
C GLN A 48 41.08 -16.21 -20.44
N ARG A 49 41.62 -15.40 -19.52
CA ARG A 49 42.49 -15.84 -18.41
C ARG A 49 43.33 -14.72 -17.78
N ASP A 50 43.44 -14.87 -16.45
CA ASP A 50 44.56 -14.48 -15.60
C ASP A 50 44.79 -13.01 -15.24
N SER A 51 44.22 -12.61 -14.09
CA SER A 51 44.91 -11.83 -13.06
C SER A 51 44.19 -11.96 -11.71
N VAL A 52 44.87 -12.55 -10.71
CA VAL A 52 44.49 -12.70 -9.30
C VAL A 52 45.78 -12.40 -8.49
N PRO A 53 45.80 -11.89 -7.22
CA PRO A 53 44.88 -11.11 -6.36
C PRO A 53 45.62 -9.88 -5.69
N PRO A 54 45.07 -9.15 -4.69
CA PRO A 54 44.99 -9.57 -3.27
C PRO A 54 43.60 -9.27 -2.61
N PRO A 55 43.34 -9.74 -1.37
CA PRO A 55 42.02 -9.69 -0.78
C PRO A 55 41.73 -8.31 -0.20
N ALA A 56 41.00 -7.48 -0.94
CA ALA A 56 40.36 -6.32 -0.37
C ALA A 56 38.96 -6.73 0.08
N THR A 57 38.85 -6.99 1.38
CA THR A 57 37.68 -6.78 2.24
C THR A 57 36.50 -6.20 1.46
N ALA A 58 35.62 -7.05 0.92
CA ALA A 58 34.29 -6.59 0.62
C ALA A 58 33.70 -6.18 1.98
N PRO A 59 33.35 -4.91 2.24
CA PRO A 59 32.36 -4.69 3.27
C PRO A 59 31.18 -5.55 2.82
N SER A 60 30.81 -6.51 3.65
CA SER A 60 29.44 -6.97 3.71
C SER A 60 28.62 -5.69 3.62
N VAL A 61 27.97 -5.45 2.48
CA VAL A 61 26.89 -4.49 2.42
C VAL A 61 25.78 -5.15 3.22
N SER A 62 25.98 -5.08 4.54
CA SER A 62 24.96 -4.90 5.55
C SER A 62 23.82 -4.23 4.85
N ALA A 63 22.69 -4.97 4.80
CA ALA A 63 21.38 -4.50 4.44
C ALA A 63 21.39 -2.98 4.41
N ALA A 64 21.41 -2.40 3.20
CA ALA A 64 21.29 -0.96 3.05
C ALA A 64 20.03 -0.61 3.82
N GLY A 65 20.24 -0.08 5.02
CA GLY A 65 19.17 0.27 5.94
C GLY A 65 18.33 1.25 5.15
N GLN A 66 17.12 0.82 4.80
CA GLN A 66 16.11 1.74 4.30
C GLN A 66 16.08 2.91 5.28
N PRO A 67 16.32 4.15 4.81
CA PRO A 67 16.38 5.31 5.68
C PRO A 67 15.14 5.34 6.58
N GLY A 68 15.36 5.17 7.88
CA GLY A 68 14.39 5.54 8.90
C GLY A 68 13.01 4.88 8.81
N ALA A 69 12.91 3.57 8.55
CA ALA A 69 11.73 2.83 9.00
C ALA A 69 11.72 2.80 10.54
N GLN A 70 11.45 3.95 11.17
CA GLN A 70 11.00 4.00 12.56
C GLN A 70 9.92 2.92 12.63
N PRO A 71 10.03 1.93 13.54
CA PRO A 71 9.06 0.86 13.65
C PRO A 71 7.69 1.47 13.90
N GLN A 72 6.96 1.65 12.80
CA GLN A 72 5.62 2.20 12.78
C GLN A 72 4.77 1.19 13.53
N GLY A 73 3.83 1.69 14.32
CA GLY A 73 2.75 0.83 14.78
C GLY A 73 1.71 0.70 13.68
N SER A 74 0.93 -0.38 13.75
CA SER A 74 -0.22 -0.57 12.87
C SER A 74 -1.48 -0.24 13.63
N LEU A 75 -2.29 0.67 13.10
CA LEU A 75 -3.66 0.87 13.53
C LEU A 75 -4.57 -0.02 12.68
N ARG A 76 -5.31 -0.91 13.32
CA ARG A 76 -6.40 -1.67 12.70
C ARG A 76 -7.69 -1.18 13.30
N GLY A 77 -8.65 -0.81 12.47
CA GLY A 77 -9.94 -0.37 12.94
C GLY A 77 -11.08 -1.15 12.33
N GLN A 78 -12.20 -1.16 13.05
CA GLN A 78 -13.51 -1.53 12.53
C GLN A 78 -14.49 -0.39 12.71
N VAL A 79 -15.35 -0.23 11.71
CA VAL A 79 -16.45 0.71 11.71
C VAL A 79 -17.74 -0.08 11.60
N VAL A 80 -18.59 0.05 12.62
CA VAL A 80 -19.82 -0.72 12.74
C VAL A 80 -20.99 0.18 13.14
N ARG A 81 -22.20 -0.23 12.81
CA ARG A 81 -23.43 0.31 13.38
C ARG A 81 -23.92 -0.56 14.55
N PRO A 82 -24.62 0.04 15.53
CA PRO A 82 -25.15 -0.70 16.68
C PRO A 82 -26.11 -1.81 16.24
N PRO A 83 -26.40 -2.77 17.14
CA PRO A 83 -27.33 -3.84 16.85
C PRO A 83 -28.66 -3.32 16.33
N GLY A 84 -29.15 -3.91 15.26
CA GLY A 84 -30.42 -3.51 14.65
C GLY A 84 -30.44 -3.73 13.15
N ARG A 85 -31.51 -3.24 12.52
CA ARG A 85 -31.64 -3.23 11.08
C ARG A 85 -30.83 -2.08 10.51
N ASP A 86 -29.82 -2.39 9.72
CA ASP A 86 -29.00 -1.40 9.05
C ASP A 86 -29.81 -0.63 8.00
N PRO A 87 -29.81 0.73 8.03
CA PRO A 87 -30.58 1.51 7.08
C PRO A 87 -30.09 1.41 5.61
N ARG A 88 -28.81 1.09 5.39
CA ARG A 88 -28.21 1.06 4.05
C ARG A 88 -28.33 -0.33 3.38
N SER A 89 -28.14 -1.38 4.16
CA SER A 89 -28.11 -2.77 3.69
C SER A 89 -29.36 -3.57 4.03
N GLY A 90 -30.17 -3.10 4.98
CA GLY A 90 -31.36 -3.82 5.46
C GLY A 90 -31.06 -5.07 6.30
N ILE A 91 -29.78 -5.38 6.53
CA ILE A 91 -29.31 -6.55 7.29
C ILE A 91 -29.57 -6.31 8.78
N VAL A 92 -30.01 -7.36 9.47
CA VAL A 92 -30.12 -7.38 10.94
C VAL A 92 -28.93 -8.17 11.48
N ALA A 93 -28.03 -7.49 12.20
CA ALA A 93 -26.90 -8.11 12.87
C ALA A 93 -26.63 -7.44 14.22
N ALA A 94 -25.85 -8.11 15.07
CA ALA A 94 -25.41 -7.55 16.35
C ALA A 94 -24.50 -6.32 16.15
N ASN A 95 -23.69 -6.32 15.10
CA ASN A 95 -22.96 -5.16 14.62
C ASN A 95 -22.96 -5.22 13.09
N VAL A 96 -23.39 -4.15 12.42
CA VAL A 96 -23.41 -4.14 10.96
C VAL A 96 -22.20 -3.36 10.45
N PRO A 97 -21.29 -3.98 9.67
CA PRO A 97 -20.10 -3.31 9.16
C PRO A 97 -20.47 -2.17 8.22
N VAL A 98 -19.76 -1.04 8.32
CA VAL A 98 -19.96 0.12 7.47
C VAL A 98 -18.85 0.21 6.45
N SER A 99 -19.18 -0.05 5.18
CA SER A 99 -18.24 0.02 4.06
C SER A 99 -18.32 1.36 3.33
N GLY A 100 -17.18 1.80 2.79
CA GLY A 100 -17.08 3.00 1.96
C GLY A 100 -17.00 4.32 2.73
N ASP A 101 -16.93 4.29 4.06
CA ASP A 101 -16.89 5.49 4.88
C ASP A 101 -15.45 6.05 4.97
N PRO A 102 -15.24 7.37 4.82
CA PRO A 102 -13.91 7.97 4.88
C PRO A 102 -13.44 8.14 6.33
N ILE A 103 -12.26 7.59 6.61
CA ILE A 103 -11.57 7.71 7.88
C ILE A 103 -10.41 8.70 7.73
N VAL A 104 -10.29 9.60 8.69
CA VAL A 104 -9.14 10.50 8.84
C VAL A 104 -8.52 10.27 10.20
N VAL A 105 -7.19 10.23 10.25
CA VAL A 105 -6.44 10.13 11.49
C VAL A 105 -5.72 11.44 11.72
N ARG A 106 -5.96 12.04 12.87
CA ARG A 106 -5.37 13.30 13.29
C ARG A 106 -4.35 13.10 14.40
N ASP A 107 -3.27 13.86 14.38
CA ASP A 107 -2.31 13.96 15.48
C ASP A 107 -2.85 14.84 16.63
N GLY A 108 -2.14 14.92 17.75
CA GLY A 108 -2.44 15.84 18.86
C GLY A 108 -2.45 17.32 18.45
N ALA A 109 -1.78 17.69 17.36
CA ALA A 109 -1.87 19.03 16.76
C ALA A 109 -3.18 19.29 15.99
N GLY A 110 -3.97 18.24 15.71
CA GLY A 110 -5.20 18.32 14.90
C GLY A 110 -4.97 18.14 13.39
N ASP A 111 -3.72 18.04 12.96
CA ASP A 111 -3.34 17.79 11.57
C ASP A 111 -3.67 16.37 11.12
N THR A 112 -4.12 16.23 9.87
CA THR A 112 -4.40 14.91 9.28
C THR A 112 -3.09 14.26 8.85
N VAL A 113 -2.76 13.15 9.51
CA VAL A 113 -1.52 12.38 9.25
C VAL A 113 -1.76 11.14 8.39
N ALA A 114 -3.01 10.68 8.32
CA ALA A 114 -3.41 9.58 7.44
C ALA A 114 -4.90 9.66 7.09
N SER A 115 -5.27 9.04 5.97
CA SER A 115 -6.66 8.80 5.60
C SER A 115 -6.82 7.39 5.01
N ALA A 116 -7.98 6.80 5.21
CA ALA A 116 -8.35 5.49 4.68
C ALA A 116 -9.86 5.46 4.36
N VAL A 117 -10.29 4.46 3.60
CA VAL A 117 -11.71 4.16 3.38
C VAL A 117 -12.00 2.78 3.96
N THR A 118 -13.16 2.61 4.57
CA THR A 118 -13.52 1.31 5.15
C THR A 118 -13.82 0.27 4.08
N GLY A 119 -13.29 -0.94 4.27
CA GLY A 119 -13.54 -2.12 3.43
C GLY A 119 -14.97 -2.64 3.57
N GLN A 120 -15.29 -3.71 2.83
CA GLN A 120 -16.63 -4.30 2.82
C GLN A 120 -17.06 -4.86 4.17
N ASP A 121 -16.09 -5.33 4.96
CA ASP A 121 -16.24 -5.79 6.34
C ASP A 121 -16.13 -4.66 7.38
N GLY A 122 -16.12 -3.40 6.93
CA GLY A 122 -16.00 -2.22 7.80
C GLY A 122 -14.59 -2.01 8.37
N SER A 123 -13.60 -2.79 7.93
CA SER A 123 -12.23 -2.65 8.42
C SER A 123 -11.44 -1.57 7.72
N PHE A 124 -10.45 -1.03 8.41
CA PHE A 124 -9.41 -0.19 7.81
C PHE A 124 -8.07 -0.44 8.51
N GLN A 125 -6.97 -0.17 7.80
CA GLN A 125 -5.63 -0.29 8.35
C GLN A 125 -4.76 0.87 7.89
N VAL A 126 -4.02 1.47 8.84
CA VAL A 126 -3.02 2.50 8.55
C VAL A 126 -1.75 2.25 9.37
N ARG A 127 -0.60 2.65 8.84
CA ARG A 127 0.69 2.60 9.55
C ARG A 127 1.06 4.01 9.98
N LEU A 128 1.36 4.17 11.26
CA LEU A 128 1.62 5.48 11.87
C LEU A 128 2.85 5.38 12.75
N ALA A 129 3.52 6.51 12.95
CA ALA A 129 4.54 6.61 13.98
C ALA A 129 3.93 6.29 15.37
N PRO A 130 4.74 5.87 16.35
CA PRO A 130 4.25 5.74 17.72
C PRO A 130 3.82 7.10 18.26
N GLY A 131 2.61 7.18 18.83
CA GLY A 131 2.01 8.45 19.24
C GLY A 131 0.55 8.31 19.64
N GLY A 132 -0.03 9.41 20.10
CA GLY A 132 -1.46 9.51 20.38
C GLY A 132 -2.18 10.15 19.20
N TYR A 133 -3.24 9.50 18.73
CA TYR A 133 -3.98 9.94 17.55
C TYR A 133 -5.48 9.96 17.81
N LEU A 134 -6.18 10.82 17.08
CA LEU A 134 -7.63 10.87 17.01
C LEU A 134 -8.09 10.31 15.67
N VAL A 135 -8.73 9.15 15.70
CA VAL A 135 -9.34 8.53 14.53
C VAL A 135 -10.74 9.10 14.39
N VAL A 136 -11.07 9.67 13.24
CA VAL A 136 -12.36 10.32 12.97
C VAL A 136 -12.96 9.72 11.71
N GLU A 137 -14.20 9.30 11.81
CA GLU A 137 -15.02 8.98 10.64
C GLU A 137 -15.68 10.27 10.12
N SER A 138 -15.64 10.47 8.80
CA SER A 138 -15.84 11.79 8.20
C SER A 138 -17.29 12.17 7.93
N ILE A 139 -18.21 11.21 7.80
CA ILE A 139 -19.63 11.44 7.52
C ILE A 139 -20.36 11.79 8.81
N CYS A 140 -20.24 10.95 9.84
CA CYS A 140 -20.94 11.11 11.11
C CYS A 140 -20.10 11.77 12.20
N LYS A 141 -18.84 12.13 11.88
CA LYS A 141 -17.90 12.81 12.78
C LYS A 141 -17.66 12.05 14.08
N VAL A 142 -17.83 10.73 14.06
CA VAL A 142 -17.54 9.88 15.21
C VAL A 142 -16.02 9.78 15.36
N SER A 143 -15.52 10.11 16.54
CA SER A 143 -14.08 10.11 16.81
C SER A 143 -13.69 9.23 17.98
N ARG A 144 -12.53 8.59 17.90
CA ARG A 144 -11.95 7.76 18.96
C ARG A 144 -10.46 8.00 19.10
N GLN A 145 -10.01 8.26 20.32
CA GLN A 145 -8.59 8.40 20.62
C GLN A 145 -7.93 7.01 20.70
N VAL A 146 -6.76 6.87 20.10
CA VAL A 146 -5.97 5.64 20.08
C VAL A 146 -4.50 5.97 20.28
N SER A 147 -3.82 5.17 21.08
CA SER A 147 -2.37 5.24 21.23
C SER A 147 -1.70 4.13 20.43
N ILE A 148 -0.75 4.49 19.58
CA ILE A 148 0.03 3.58 18.76
C ILE A 148 1.38 3.34 19.42
N ARG A 149 1.70 2.07 19.69
CA ARG A 149 3.01 1.67 20.21
C ARG A 149 3.91 1.17 19.08
N ARG A 150 5.21 1.38 19.25
CA ARG A 150 6.27 0.96 18.32
C ARG A 150 6.18 -0.55 18.05
N GLY A 151 6.04 -0.93 16.78
CA GLY A 151 5.94 -2.33 16.35
C GLY A 151 4.70 -3.09 16.86
N ALA A 152 3.73 -2.41 17.47
CA ALA A 152 2.50 -3.03 17.97
C ALA A 152 1.34 -2.81 17.00
N ILE A 153 0.34 -3.69 17.11
CA ILE A 153 -0.95 -3.53 16.45
C ILE A 153 -1.94 -2.96 17.48
N SER A 154 -2.40 -1.74 17.26
CA SER A 154 -3.48 -1.14 18.04
C SER A 154 -4.80 -1.37 17.31
N SER A 155 -5.80 -1.93 18.02
CA SER A 155 -7.15 -2.14 17.51
C SER A 155 -8.11 -1.06 17.99
N VAL A 156 -9.00 -0.59 17.12
CA VAL A 156 -10.06 0.35 17.48
C VAL A 156 -11.40 -0.04 16.85
N THR A 157 -12.50 0.19 17.55
CA THR A 157 -13.85 0.05 16.99
C THR A 157 -14.56 1.39 17.10
N LEU A 158 -15.07 1.89 15.97
CA LEU A 158 -15.94 3.06 15.90
C LEU A 158 -17.36 2.56 15.68
N THR A 159 -18.25 2.90 16.63
CA THR A 159 -19.68 2.64 16.48
C THR A 159 -20.37 3.91 16.00
N ILE A 160 -20.90 3.87 14.79
CA ILE A 160 -21.61 5.00 14.18
C ILE A 160 -23.10 4.87 14.47
N PRO A 161 -23.82 5.95 14.82
CA PRO A 161 -25.28 5.89 14.93
C PRO A 161 -25.95 5.58 13.58
N ASN A 162 -27.18 5.06 13.62
CA ASN A 162 -27.95 4.80 12.40
C ASN A 162 -28.32 6.09 11.64
N VAL A 163 -28.33 7.22 12.35
CA VAL A 163 -28.58 8.55 11.82
C VAL A 163 -27.51 9.50 12.34
N CYS A 164 -27.10 10.37 11.43
CA CYS A 164 -26.21 11.49 11.60
C CYS A 164 -26.98 12.68 10.99
#